data_AF-A0A9X1KAC3-F1
#
_entry.id   AF-A0A9X1KAC3-F1
#
_cell.length_a   1.000
_cell.length_b   1.000
_cell.length_c   1.000
_cell.angle_alpha   90.00
_cell.angle_beta   90.00
_cell.angle_gamma   90.00
#
_symmetry.space_group_name_H-M   'P 1'
#
loop_
_entity.id
_entity.type
_entity.pdbx_description
1 polymer ?
#
loop_
_entity_poly.entity_id
_entity_poly.type
_entity_poly.pdbx_seq_one_letter_code
_entity_poly.pdbx_strand_id
1 'polypeptide(L)'
;DDEGTGKPVVDVILDAAGNKGTGKWTSQSALDLGVPLPLITESVFARYISAYKEERVQASKILSRTNDFEFTGDKKELVEKIREALYFSKIMSYAQGFAQLRVASKEFDWDLPFGEIAKIW
;
A
#
# COMPACT_ATOMS: atom_id res chain seq x y z
N ASP A 1 -18.34 3.16 -16.20
CA ASP A 1 -18.67 2.16 -17.25
C ASP A 1 -17.36 1.82 -17.96
N ASP A 2 -17.35 0.91 -18.94
CA ASP A 2 -16.16 0.61 -19.76
C ASP A 2 -15.97 1.62 -20.91
N GLU A 3 -16.69 2.75 -20.87
CA GLU A 3 -16.80 3.77 -21.93
C GLU A 3 -17.09 3.18 -23.33
N GLY A 4 -17.72 2.00 -23.40
CA GLY A 4 -18.01 1.32 -24.66
C GLY A 4 -16.80 0.63 -25.31
N THR A 5 -15.69 0.45 -24.58
CA THR A 5 -14.46 -0.18 -25.09
C THR A 5 -14.53 -1.71 -25.18
N GLY A 6 -15.49 -2.35 -24.49
CA GLY A 6 -15.62 -3.80 -24.42
C GLY A 6 -14.51 -4.48 -23.60
N LYS A 7 -13.68 -3.70 -22.90
CA LYS A 7 -12.58 -4.19 -22.05
C LYS A 7 -13.04 -4.35 -20.60
N PRO A 8 -12.33 -5.15 -19.79
CA PRO A 8 -12.51 -5.11 -18.34
C PRO A 8 -12.35 -3.66 -17.83
N VAL A 9 -13.32 -3.18 -17.03
CA VAL A 9 -13.35 -1.79 -16.55
C VAL A 9 -12.04 -1.39 -15.85
N VAL A 10 -11.41 -2.32 -15.12
CA VAL A 10 -10.14 -2.06 -14.42
C VAL A 10 -9.00 -1.65 -15.37
N ASP A 11 -9.04 -2.08 -16.63
CA ASP A 11 -8.00 -1.81 -17.63
C ASP A 11 -8.15 -0.42 -18.28
N VAL A 12 -9.29 0.25 -18.09
CA VAL A 12 -9.56 1.60 -18.62
C VAL A 12 -9.57 2.69 -17.55
N ILE A 13 -9.40 2.31 -16.28
CA ILE A 13 -9.24 3.26 -15.18
C ILE A 13 -7.84 3.87 -15.23
N LEU A 14 -7.73 5.20 -15.11
CA LEU A 14 -6.46 5.90 -14.98
C LEU A 14 -5.71 5.45 -13.72
N ASP A 15 -4.45 5.04 -13.88
CA ASP A 15 -3.54 4.62 -12.81
C ASP A 15 -2.98 5.81 -12.01
N ALA A 16 -3.86 6.68 -11.53
CA ALA A 16 -3.54 7.84 -10.70
C ALA A 16 -4.44 7.84 -9.45
N ALA A 17 -3.90 7.34 -8.35
CA ALA A 17 -4.67 7.14 -7.12
C ALA A 17 -4.89 8.46 -6.35
N GLY A 18 -6.16 8.81 -6.13
CA GLY A 18 -6.54 9.89 -5.24
C GLY A 18 -6.34 9.56 -3.76
N ASN A 19 -6.33 10.57 -2.90
CA ASN A 19 -6.31 10.42 -1.45
C ASN A 19 -6.99 11.62 -0.76
N LYS A 20 -7.51 11.41 0.46
CA LYS A 20 -8.19 12.45 1.27
C LYS A 20 -7.44 12.81 2.55
N GLY A 21 -6.18 12.38 2.69
CA GLY A 21 -5.29 12.79 3.79
C GLY A 21 -5.13 11.81 4.96
N THR A 22 -6.08 10.94 5.27
CA THR A 22 -5.99 10.07 6.48
C THR A 22 -4.77 9.14 6.47
N GLY A 23 -4.40 8.58 5.32
CA GLY A 23 -3.16 7.78 5.21
C GLY A 23 -1.91 8.60 5.49
N LYS A 24 -1.86 9.86 5.02
CA LYS A 24 -0.76 10.80 5.31
C LYS A 24 -0.69 11.08 6.81
N TRP A 25 -1.84 11.32 7.45
CA TRP A 25 -1.90 11.60 8.89
C TRP A 25 -1.38 10.43 9.73
N THR A 26 -1.70 9.18 9.36
CA THR A 26 -1.15 8.00 10.04
C THR A 26 0.38 7.94 9.95
N SER A 27 0.95 8.20 8.77
CA SER A 27 2.41 8.24 8.59
C SER A 27 3.09 9.40 9.30
N GLN A 28 2.47 10.58 9.32
CA GLN A 28 2.98 11.74 10.08
C GLN A 28 2.99 11.45 11.58
N SER A 29 1.89 10.93 12.11
CA SER A 29 1.82 10.52 13.52
C SER A 29 2.86 9.46 13.88
N ALA A 30 3.18 8.53 12.96
CA ALA A 30 4.22 7.53 13.22
C ALA A 30 5.60 8.18 13.36
N LEU A 31 5.91 9.19 12.53
CA LEU A 31 7.14 9.98 12.65
C LEU A 31 7.17 10.76 13.96
N ASP A 32 6.07 11.43 14.33
CA ASP A 32 5.97 12.22 15.57
C ASP A 32 6.14 11.35 16.82
N LEU A 33 5.60 10.12 16.81
CA LEU A 33 5.68 9.16 17.91
C LEU A 33 6.97 8.32 17.89
N GLY A 34 7.83 8.47 16.89
CA GLY A 34 9.05 7.66 16.74
C GLY A 34 8.78 6.16 16.51
N VAL A 35 7.70 5.80 15.82
CA VAL A 35 7.31 4.40 15.55
C VAL A 35 7.57 4.03 14.09
N PRO A 36 8.26 2.91 13.81
CA PRO A 36 8.47 2.47 12.44
C PRO A 36 7.16 1.98 11.80
N LEU A 37 6.64 2.75 10.84
CA LEU A 37 5.44 2.42 10.06
C LEU A 37 5.72 2.40 8.54
N PRO A 38 6.69 1.60 8.05
CA PRO A 38 7.12 1.66 6.66
C PRO A 38 6.03 1.24 5.67
N LEU A 39 5.24 0.20 5.94
CA LEU A 39 4.35 -0.37 4.92
C LEU A 39 3.20 0.59 4.56
N ILE A 40 2.56 1.18 5.57
CA ILE A 40 1.50 2.19 5.35
C ILE A 40 2.09 3.44 4.70
N THR A 41 3.30 3.85 5.09
CA THR A 41 3.98 5.02 4.52
C THR A 41 4.35 4.81 3.06
N GLU A 42 4.91 3.66 2.69
CA GLU A 42 5.15 3.29 1.31
C GLU A 42 3.85 3.19 0.50
N SER A 43 2.75 2.74 1.12
CA SER A 43 1.43 2.75 0.48
C SER A 43 0.93 4.16 0.17
N VAL A 44 1.26 5.15 1.01
CA VAL A 44 0.97 6.57 0.76
C VAL A 44 1.84 7.11 -0.37
N PHE A 45 3.15 6.82 -0.34
CA PHE A 45 4.08 7.24 -1.40
C PHE A 45 3.75 6.59 -2.76
N ALA A 46 3.32 5.33 -2.78
CA ALA A 46 2.85 4.66 -3.99
C ALA A 46 1.66 5.39 -4.65
N ARG A 47 0.75 5.96 -3.84
CA ARG A 47 -0.32 6.82 -4.38
C ARG A 47 0.24 8.12 -4.95
N TYR A 48 1.17 8.77 -4.26
CA TYR A 48 1.79 10.02 -4.74
C TYR A 48 2.53 9.82 -6.06
N ILE A 49 3.36 8.79 -6.19
CA ILE A 49 4.07 8.52 -7.45
C ILE A 49 3.11 8.12 -8.58
N SER A 50 2.00 7.44 -8.27
CA SER A 50 0.96 7.15 -9.27
C SER A 50 0.32 8.41 -9.84
N ALA A 51 0.15 9.46 -9.02
CA ALA A 51 -0.40 10.75 -9.44
C ALA A 51 0.53 11.53 -10.39
N TYR A 52 1.84 11.29 -10.35
CA TYR A 52 2.82 11.86 -11.28
C TYR A 52 2.79 11.15 -12.65
N LYS A 53 1.59 10.99 -13.22
CA LYS A 53 1.35 10.21 -14.45
C LYS A 53 2.15 10.73 -15.64
N GLU A 54 2.12 12.04 -15.87
CA GLU A 54 2.83 12.67 -17.00
C GLU A 54 4.35 12.45 -16.88
N GLU A 55 4.92 12.68 -15.70
CA GLU A 55 6.34 12.44 -15.42
C GLU A 55 6.71 10.97 -15.61
N ARG A 56 5.90 10.03 -15.09
CA ARG A 56 6.13 8.58 -15.28
C ARG A 56 6.12 8.19 -16.76
N VAL A 57 5.20 8.74 -17.55
CA VAL A 57 5.12 8.48 -19.00
C VAL A 57 6.30 9.07 -19.76
N GLN A 58 6.82 10.24 -19.36
CA GLN A 58 8.04 10.77 -19.96
C GLN A 58 9.28 9.95 -19.55
N ALA A 59 9.40 9.63 -18.27
CA ALA A 59 10.49 8.82 -17.75
C ALA A 59 10.57 7.44 -18.41
N SER A 60 9.43 6.78 -18.68
CA SER A 60 9.41 5.47 -19.33
C SER A 60 9.94 5.46 -20.77
N LYS A 61 10.06 6.62 -21.42
CA LYS A 61 10.67 6.75 -22.76
C LYS A 61 12.19 6.87 -22.72
N ILE A 62 12.73 7.30 -21.58
CA ILE A 62 14.16 7.60 -21.39
C ILE A 62 14.84 6.47 -20.62
N LEU A 63 14.20 5.99 -19.56
CA LEU A 63 14.71 4.91 -18.72
C LEU A 63 14.54 3.57 -19.43
N SER A 64 15.64 2.83 -19.58
CA SER A 64 15.64 1.53 -20.23
C SER A 64 14.73 0.54 -19.49
N ARG A 65 13.92 -0.18 -20.25
CA ARG A 65 13.10 -1.28 -19.73
C ARG A 65 13.72 -2.60 -20.17
N THR A 66 13.94 -3.51 -19.22
CA THR A 66 14.22 -4.91 -19.54
C THR A 66 12.91 -5.57 -19.96
N ASN A 67 12.71 -5.74 -21.26
CA ASN A 67 11.48 -6.31 -21.83
C ASN A 67 11.55 -7.82 -22.07
N ASP A 68 12.72 -8.44 -21.88
CA ASP A 68 12.95 -9.82 -22.34
C ASP A 68 12.73 -10.87 -21.24
N PHE A 69 11.98 -10.54 -20.19
CA PHE A 69 11.67 -11.52 -19.15
C PHE A 69 10.47 -12.38 -19.54
N GLU A 70 10.74 -13.62 -19.95
CA GLU A 70 9.74 -14.66 -20.06
C GLU A 70 9.75 -15.52 -18.78
N PHE A 71 8.60 -15.59 -18.10
CA PHE A 71 8.47 -16.44 -16.91
C PHE A 71 8.29 -17.91 -17.33
N THR A 72 9.29 -18.73 -17.01
CA THR A 72 9.32 -20.17 -17.35
C THR A 72 9.08 -21.11 -16.16
N GLY A 73 8.80 -20.56 -14.96
CA GLY A 73 8.56 -21.36 -13.75
C GLY A 73 7.14 -21.91 -13.64
N ASP A 74 6.88 -22.68 -12.58
CA ASP A 74 5.53 -23.17 -12.27
C ASP A 74 4.62 -22.02 -11.81
N LYS A 75 3.57 -21.76 -12.59
CA LYS A 75 2.57 -20.73 -12.29
C LYS A 75 1.82 -21.01 -11.00
N LYS A 76 1.51 -22.27 -10.67
CA LYS A 76 0.79 -22.62 -9.43
C LYS A 76 1.65 -22.32 -8.21
N GLU A 77 2.92 -22.69 -8.28
CA GLU A 77 3.89 -22.38 -7.22
C GLU A 77 4.07 -20.87 -7.04
N LEU A 78 4.18 -20.11 -8.14
CA LEU A 78 4.30 -18.65 -8.07
C LEU A 78 3.06 -18.01 -7.42
N VAL A 79 1.85 -18.43 -7.82
CA VAL A 79 0.61 -17.92 -7.24
C VAL A 79 0.55 -18.21 -5.74
N GLU A 80 0.97 -19.40 -5.31
CA GLU A 80 0.99 -19.74 -3.88
C GLU A 80 1.99 -18.88 -3.10
N LYS A 81 3.20 -18.67 -3.66
CA LYS A 81 4.19 -17.76 -3.06
C LYS A 81 3.68 -16.33 -2.95
N ILE A 82 2.97 -15.82 -3.96
CA ILE A 82 2.34 -14.49 -3.90
C ILE A 82 1.26 -14.45 -2.82
N ARG A 83 0.45 -15.51 -2.69
CA ARG A 83 -0.59 -15.62 -1.64
C ARG A 83 0.04 -15.54 -0.24
N GLU A 84 1.10 -16.30 0.00
CA GLU A 84 1.83 -16.30 1.28
C GLU A 84 2.49 -14.95 1.55
N ALA A 85 3.18 -14.37 0.57
CA ALA A 85 3.84 -13.08 0.70
C ALA A 85 2.84 -11.96 0.99
N LEU A 86 1.68 -11.95 0.34
CA LEU A 86 0.59 -11.01 0.60
C LEU A 86 0.06 -11.15 2.03
N TYR A 87 -0.21 -12.39 2.46
CA TYR A 87 -0.76 -12.65 3.80
C TYR A 87 0.23 -12.24 4.89
N PHE A 88 1.51 -12.56 4.73
CA PHE A 88 2.57 -12.14 5.63
C PHE A 88 2.72 -10.62 5.66
N SER A 89 2.71 -9.96 4.50
CA SER A 89 2.77 -8.49 4.41
C SER A 89 1.60 -7.82 5.13
N LYS A 90 0.40 -8.41 5.05
CA LYS A 90 -0.76 -7.95 5.83
C LYS A 90 -0.51 -8.06 7.33
N ILE A 91 -0.02 -9.21 7.82
CA ILE A 91 0.33 -9.38 9.25
C ILE A 91 1.32 -8.30 9.68
N MET A 92 2.36 -8.05 8.89
CA MET A 92 3.36 -7.02 9.18
C MET A 92 2.75 -5.61 9.23
N SER A 93 1.88 -5.26 8.29
CA SER A 93 1.18 -3.96 8.29
C SER A 93 0.35 -3.75 9.56
N TYR A 94 -0.39 -4.77 9.98
CA TYR A 94 -1.22 -4.68 11.19
C TYR A 94 -0.35 -4.64 12.45
N ALA A 95 0.73 -5.42 12.51
CA ALA A 95 1.68 -5.37 13.63
C ALA A 95 2.27 -3.96 13.81
N GLN A 96 2.65 -3.29 12.72
CA GLN A 96 3.14 -1.90 12.76
C GLN A 96 2.05 -0.93 13.25
N GLY A 97 0.83 -1.05 12.72
CA GLY A 97 -0.30 -0.19 13.13
C GLY A 97 -0.69 -0.36 14.59
N PHE A 98 -0.77 -1.59 15.10
CA PHE A 98 -1.04 -1.85 16.52
C PHE A 98 0.12 -1.42 17.42
N ALA A 99 1.37 -1.53 16.96
CA ALA A 99 2.51 -0.97 17.69
C ALA A 99 2.40 0.56 17.81
N GLN A 100 1.99 1.25 16.74
CA GLN A 100 1.72 2.68 16.76
C GLN A 100 0.58 3.04 17.73
N LEU A 101 -0.54 2.33 17.68
CA LEU A 101 -1.65 2.52 18.62
C LEU A 101 -1.21 2.36 20.07
N ARG A 102 -0.34 1.37 20.36
CA ARG A 102 0.19 1.14 21.70
C ARG A 102 1.08 2.27 22.19
N VAL A 103 1.92 2.85 21.33
CA VAL A 103 2.76 4.01 21.68
C VAL A 103 1.89 5.25 21.86
N ALA A 104 0.97 5.51 20.93
CA ALA A 104 0.01 6.62 21.04
C ALA A 104 -0.84 6.54 22.33
N SER A 105 -1.32 5.33 22.69
CA SER A 105 -2.08 5.13 23.91
C SER A 105 -1.31 5.50 25.18
N LYS A 106 0.02 5.35 25.17
CA LYS A 106 0.90 5.75 26.28
C LYS A 106 1.20 7.23 26.26
N GLU A 107 1.48 7.79 25.09
CA GLU A 107 1.79 9.22 24.92
C GLU A 107 0.61 10.12 25.33
N PHE A 108 -0.61 9.67 25.05
CA PHE A 108 -1.82 10.45 25.27
C PHE A 108 -2.70 9.96 26.43
N ASP A 109 -2.21 9.00 27.23
CA ASP A 109 -2.94 8.44 28.39
C ASP A 109 -4.37 7.94 28.09
N TRP A 110 -4.54 7.23 26.97
CA TRP A 110 -5.87 6.81 26.48
C TRP A 110 -6.35 5.43 26.94
N ASP A 111 -5.46 4.60 27.50
CA ASP A 111 -5.76 3.20 27.88
C ASP A 111 -6.55 2.42 26.81
N LEU A 112 -6.04 2.39 25.57
CA LEU A 112 -6.77 1.85 24.42
C LEU A 112 -7.03 0.34 24.54
N PRO A 113 -8.28 -0.12 24.36
CA PRO A 113 -8.61 -1.54 24.40
C PRO A 113 -8.35 -2.22 23.05
N PHE A 114 -7.10 -2.63 22.78
CA PHE A 114 -6.69 -3.19 21.48
C PHE A 114 -7.53 -4.38 20.99
N GLY A 115 -8.00 -5.24 21.91
CA GLY A 115 -8.87 -6.36 21.57
C GLY A 115 -10.26 -5.92 21.07
N GLU A 116 -10.84 -4.90 21.69
CA GLU A 116 -12.12 -4.35 21.23
C GLU A 116 -11.97 -3.57 19.92
N ILE A 117 -10.85 -2.84 19.75
CA ILE A 117 -10.51 -2.19 18.46
C ILE A 117 -10.46 -3.23 17.33
N ALA A 118 -9.76 -4.35 17.55
CA ALA A 118 -9.66 -5.42 16.56
C ALA A 118 -11.02 -6.07 16.25
N LYS A 119 -11.92 -6.13 17.23
CA LYS A 119 -13.24 -6.75 17.10
C LYS A 119 -14.24 -5.93 16.28
N ILE A 120 -14.06 -4.60 16.23
CA ILE A 120 -14.97 -3.69 15.50
C ILE A 120 -14.47 -3.29 14.11
N TRP A 121 -13.31 -3.77 13.67
CA TRP A 121 -12.74 -3.58 12.32
C TRP A 121 -13.10 -4.73 11.39
#